data_AF-A0A818D2C2-F1
#
_entry.id   AF-A0A818D2C2-F1
#
_cell.length_a   1.000
_cell.length_b   1.000
_cell.length_c   1.000
_cell.angle_alpha   90.00
_cell.angle_beta   90.00
_cell.angle_gamma   90.00
#
_symmetry.space_group_name_H-M   'P 1'
#
loop_
_entity.id
_entity.type
_entity.pdbx_description
1 polymer ?
#
loop_
_entity_poly.entity_id
_entity_poly.type
_entity_poly.pdbx_seq_one_letter_code
_entity_poly.pdbx_strand_id
1 'polypeptide(L)' 'MPIDLSSTTKNPLDFWKRHSKKFPLLCKLAKRIYSIPATLCNVEREFSSAGLIINQRRTNINPEQIENILFIRSVQKLQ' A
#
# COMPACT_ATOMS: atom_id res chain seq x y z
N MET A 1 -11.84 24.78 -17.27
CA MET A 1 -12.33 24.73 -15.86
C MET A 1 -11.10 24.73 -14.97
N PRO A 2 -10.82 25.80 -14.20
CA PRO A 2 -9.63 25.85 -13.36
C PRO A 2 -9.81 24.90 -12.18
N ILE A 3 -8.81 24.06 -11.94
CA ILE A 3 -8.74 23.17 -10.78
C ILE A 3 -8.38 24.06 -9.60
N ASP A 4 -9.37 24.38 -8.77
CA ASP A 4 -9.19 25.13 -7.53
C ASP A 4 -8.45 24.26 -6.50
N LEU A 5 -7.15 24.52 -6.36
CA LEU A 5 -6.24 23.84 -5.44
C LEU A 5 -6.39 24.31 -3.97
N SER A 6 -7.27 25.26 -3.66
CA SER A 6 -7.42 25.81 -2.30
C SER A 6 -8.20 24.91 -1.33
N SER A 7 -8.80 23.82 -1.81
CA SER A 7 -9.55 22.83 -1.02
C SER A 7 -8.80 21.51 -0.74
N THR A 8 -7.48 21.49 -1.02
CA THR A 8 -6.60 20.31 -1.14
C THR A 8 -6.13 19.70 0.20
N THR A 9 -7.01 19.62 1.21
CA THR A 9 -6.73 18.89 2.46
C THR A 9 -7.70 17.74 2.73
N LYS A 10 -8.64 17.48 1.82
CA LYS A 10 -9.60 16.37 1.94
C LYS A 10 -9.10 15.14 1.20
N ASN A 11 -9.09 13.99 1.87
CA ASN A 11 -8.72 12.71 1.27
C ASN A 11 -9.55 12.48 0.00
N PRO A 12 -8.94 12.25 -1.18
CA PRO A 12 -9.67 12.06 -2.44
C PRO A 12 -10.66 10.88 -2.36
N LEU A 13 -10.39 9.88 -1.52
CA LEU A 13 -11.30 8.76 -1.30
C LEU A 13 -12.63 9.19 -0.66
N ASP A 14 -12.64 10.26 0.15
CA ASP A 14 -13.86 10.79 0.77
C ASP A 14 -14.77 11.48 -0.24
N PHE A 15 -14.19 12.08 -1.28
CA PHE A 15 -14.95 12.61 -2.40
C PHE A 15 -15.68 11.48 -3.14
N TRP A 16 -14.95 10.41 -3.50
CA TRP A 16 -15.52 9.26 -4.19
C TRP A 16 -16.52 8.49 -3.31
N LYS A 17 -16.28 8.40 -2.01
CA LYS A 17 -17.23 7.78 -1.05
C LYS A 17 -18.58 8.50 -1.07
N ARG A 18 -18.58 9.83 -1.02
CA ARG A 18 -19.80 10.67 -1.10
C ARG A 18 -20.54 10.53 -2.42
N HIS A 19 -19.83 10.35 -3.53
CA HIS A 19 -20.41 10.26 -4.87
C HIS A 19 -20.66 8.83 -5.37
N SER A 20 -20.44 7.82 -4.51
CA SER A 20 -20.58 6.39 -4.85
C SER A 20 -21.96 6.00 -5.39
N LYS A 21 -23.03 6.59 -4.85
CA LYS A 21 -24.41 6.35 -5.33
C LYS A 21 -24.67 6.94 -6.71
N LYS A 22 -24.04 8.08 -7.03
CA LYS A 22 -24.22 8.81 -8.29
C LYS A 22 -23.35 8.24 -9.41
N PHE A 23 -22.14 7.77 -9.07
CA PHE A 23 -21.17 7.26 -10.03
C PHE A 23 -20.53 5.93 -9.55
N PRO A 24 -21.29 4.83 -9.52
CA PRO A 24 -20.82 3.56 -8.96
C PRO A 24 -19.60 2.98 -9.72
N LEU A 25 -19.62 3.04 -11.05
CA LEU A 25 -18.52 2.54 -11.89
C LEU A 25 -17.25 3.39 -11.72
N LEU A 26 -17.39 4.71 -11.72
CA LEU A 26 -16.26 5.63 -11.58
C LEU A 26 -15.64 5.55 -10.19
N CYS A 27 -16.45 5.35 -9.15
CA CYS A 27 -15.93 5.12 -7.80
C CYS A 27 -15.16 3.80 -7.69
N LYS A 28 -15.60 2.73 -8.39
CA LYS A 28 -14.87 1.46 -8.45
C LYS A 28 -13.51 1.65 -9.15
N LEU A 29 -13.47 2.42 -10.23
CA LEU A 29 -12.24 2.76 -10.93
C LEU A 29 -11.30 3.62 -10.06
N ALA A 30 -11.83 4.69 -9.46
CA ALA A 30 -11.06 5.57 -8.60
C ALA A 30 -10.43 4.81 -7.43
N LYS A 31 -11.19 3.93 -6.76
CA LYS A 31 -10.63 3.07 -5.71
C LYS A 31 -9.44 2.26 -6.22
N ARG A 32 -9.53 1.62 -7.38
CA ARG A 32 -8.41 0.87 -7.97
C ARG A 32 -7.18 1.74 -8.23
N ILE A 33 -7.38 2.92 -8.81
CA ILE A 33 -6.29 3.86 -9.12
C ILE A 33 -5.60 4.33 -7.85
N TYR A 34 -6.37 4.76 -6.83
CA TYR A 34 -5.81 5.25 -5.58
C TYR A 34 -5.25 4.16 -4.66
N SER A 35 -5.58 2.89 -4.89
CA SER A 35 -4.95 1.75 -4.20
C SER A 35 -3.53 1.46 -4.69
N ILE A 36 -3.14 1.99 -5.85
CA ILE A 36 -1.78 1.83 -6.37
C ILE A 36 -0.88 2.82 -5.63
N PRO A 37 0.14 2.35 -4.88
CA PRO A 37 1.08 3.23 -4.23
C PRO A 37 1.85 4.03 -5.30
N ALA A 38 2.07 5.32 -5.04
CA ALA A 38 2.77 6.19 -5.98
C ALA A 38 4.25 5.79 -6.18
N THR A 39 4.83 5.06 -5.21
CA THR A 39 6.22 4.60 -5.26
C THR A 39 6.32 3.18 -4.72
N LEU A 40 7.38 2.47 -5.11
CA LEU A 40 7.74 1.15 -4.58
C LEU A 40 8.54 1.24 -3.26
N CYS A 41 8.70 2.44 -2.70
CA CYS A 41 9.52 2.68 -1.51
C CYS A 41 9.05 1.86 -0.30
N ASN A 42 7.75 1.58 -0.20
CA ASN A 42 7.20 0.68 0.81
C ASN A 42 7.74 -0.75 0.65
N VAL A 43 7.73 -1.28 -0.57
CA VAL A 43 8.24 -2.60 -0.90
C VAL A 43 9.75 -2.68 -0.64
N GLU A 44 10.52 -1.69 -1.12
CA GLU A 44 11.97 -1.62 -0.90
C GLU A 44 12.33 -1.57 0.59
N ARG A 45 11.56 -0.83 1.40
CA ARG A 45 11.74 -0.79 2.85
C ARG A 45 11.49 -2.15 3.51
N GLU A 46 10.47 -2.88 3.07
CA GLU A 46 10.22 -4.26 3.55
C GLU A 46 11.37 -5.19 3.16
N PHE A 47 11.83 -5.16 1.91
CA PHE A 47 12.93 -6.01 1.45
C PHE A 47 14.27 -5.65 2.09
N SER A 48 14.54 -4.37 2.34
CA SER A 48 15.71 -3.92 3.09
C SER A 48 15.67 -4.44 4.53
N SER A 49 14.51 -4.34 5.19
CA SER A 49 14.30 -4.88 6.54
C SER A 49 14.45 -6.40 6.57
N ALA A 50 13.95 -7.09 5.54
CA ALA A 50 14.10 -8.53 5.39
C ALA A 50 15.55 -8.93 5.15
N GLY A 51 16.31 -8.15 4.39
CA GLY A 51 17.75 -8.34 4.21
C GLY A 51 18.53 -8.28 5.52
N LEU A 52 18.08 -7.50 6.51
CA LEU A 52 18.67 -7.50 7.85
C LEU A 52 18.31 -8.75 8.68
N ILE A 53 17.11 -9.32 8.45
CA ILE A 53 16.66 -10.58 9.09
C ILE A 53 17.41 -11.77 8.50
N ILE A 54 17.61 -11.77 7.18
CA ILE A 54 18.42 -12.73 6.42
C ILE A 54 19.89 -12.31 6.56
N ASN A 55 20.39 -12.29 7.78
CA ASN A 55 21.78 -11.92 8.05
C ASN A 55 22.72 -13.07 7.65
N GLN A 56 23.95 -12.77 7.22
CA GLN A 56 24.97 -13.78 6.79
C GLN A 56 25.27 -14.87 7.84
N ARG A 57 24.88 -14.67 9.10
CA ARG A 57 25.03 -15.64 10.19
C ARG A 57 23.86 -16.64 10.32
N ARG A 58 22.76 -16.45 9.60
CA ARG A 58 21.60 -17.37 9.53
C ARG A 58 21.30 -17.77 8.08
N THR A 59 22.27 -18.35 7.41
CA THR A 59 22.17 -18.81 6.02
C THR A 59 21.31 -20.06 5.83
N ASN A 60 20.87 -20.71 6.90
CA ASN A 60 20.08 -21.95 6.85
C ASN A 60 18.59 -21.71 7.16
N ILE A 61 18.00 -20.69 6.55
CA ILE A 61 16.55 -20.42 6.60
C ILE A 61 15.96 -20.84 5.26
N ASN A 62 14.92 -21.67 5.30
CA ASN A 62 14.21 -22.10 4.09
C ASN A 62 13.49 -20.90 3.45
N PRO A 63 13.49 -20.72 2.11
CA PRO A 63 12.77 -19.63 1.45
C PRO A 63 11.30 -19.51 1.87
N GLU A 64 10.62 -20.63 2.11
CA GLU A 64 9.24 -20.66 2.61
C GLU A 64 9.10 -20.01 4.00
N GLN A 65 10.09 -20.17 4.88
CA GLN A 65 10.09 -19.53 6.19
C GLN A 65 10.29 -18.01 6.07
N ILE A 66 11.08 -17.56 5.10
CA ILE A 66 11.27 -16.14 4.81
C ILE A 66 9.96 -15.53 4.32
N GLU A 67 9.27 -16.22 3.40
CA GLU A 67 7.96 -15.79 2.89
C GLU A 67 6.93 -15.66 4.02
N ASN A 68 6.86 -16.65 4.92
CA ASN A 68 5.98 -16.60 6.08
C ASN A 68 6.30 -15.43 7.02
N ILE A 69 7.58 -15.16 7.28
CA ILE A 69 8.01 -14.02 8.13
C ILE A 69 7.64 -12.69 7.47
N LEU A 70 7.87 -12.55 6.16
CA LEU A 70 7.49 -11.37 5.39
C LEU A 70 5.98 -11.15 5.42
N PHE A 71 5.21 -12.21 5.20
CA PHE A 71 3.74 -12.17 5.25
C PHE A 71 3.23 -11.72 6.62
N ILE A 72 3.67 -12.34 7.71
CA ILE A 72 3.25 -11.97 9.07
C ILE A 72 3.57 -10.51 9.38
N ARG A 73 4.76 -10.03 9.01
CA ARG A 73 5.14 -8.61 9.22
C ARG A 73 4.28 -7.65 8.41
N SER A 74 3.92 -8.01 7.17
CA SER A 74 3.04 -7.20 6.34
C SER A 74 1.64 -7.07 6.94
N VAL A 75 1.10 -8.16 7.52
CA VAL A 75 -0.23 -8.18 8.13
C VAL A 75 -0.25 -7.41 9.44
N GLN A 76 0.81 -7.51 10.27
CA GLN A 76 0.93 -6.75 11.52
C GLN A 76 0.90 -5.23 11.32
N LYS A 77 1.30 -4.72 10.14
CA LYS A 77 1.27 -3.29 9.81
C LYS A 77 -0.10 -2.77 9.37
N LEU A 78 -1.06 -3.67 9.13
CA LEU A 78 -2.42 -3.33 8.72
C LEU A 78 -3.40 -3.23 9.90
N GLN A 79 -2.99 -3.62 11.12
CA GLN A 79 -3.74 -3.47 12.37
C GLN A 79 -3.37 -2.16 13.07
#